data_AF-A0A6N4UKY7-F1
#
_entry.id   AF-A0A6N4UKY7-F1
#
_cell.length_a   1.000
_cell.length_b   1.000
_cell.length_c   1.000
_cell.angle_alpha   90.00
_cell.angle_beta   90.00
_cell.angle_gamma   90.00
#
_symmetry.space_group_name_H-M   'P 1'
#
loop_
_entity.id
_entity.type
_entity.pdbx_description
1 polymer ?
#
loop_
_entity_poly.entity_id
_entity_poly.type
_entity_poly.pdbx_seq_one_letter_code
_entity_poly.pdbx_strand_id
1 'polypeptide(L)'
;MARAYVSGDRVALETAGLNYDALLALGDVVSIGTKIVEAAFETRADSTIEDAENREIVADIVTWILDHPEAQQPTPEEIVRKSIETIIADTVLTEAGDRIRQERSREKRRAAELEIREAAEVYASQVTLTNTGASEREMAAAIEGGIRELGEIFGGQK
;
A
#
# COMPACT_ATOMS: atom_id res chain seq x y z
N MET A 1 24.36 6.25 -22.01
CA MET A 1 23.23 5.84 -21.15
C MET A 1 23.68 5.62 -19.70
N ALA A 2 24.45 6.55 -19.09
CA ALA A 2 24.98 6.36 -17.73
C ALA A 2 25.25 7.70 -17.01
N ARG A 3 24.31 8.65 -17.10
CA ARG A 3 24.46 9.99 -16.48
C ARG A 3 23.24 10.52 -15.72
N ALA A 4 22.27 9.67 -15.38
CA ALA A 4 21.15 10.04 -14.51
C ALA A 4 21.26 9.33 -13.15
N TYR A 5 22.33 9.68 -12.42
CA TYR A 5 22.72 9.17 -11.09
C TYR A 5 22.48 10.23 -9.98
N VAL A 6 21.82 11.37 -10.22
CA VAL A 6 21.96 12.54 -9.30
C VAL A 6 20.66 13.30 -9.06
N SER A 7 19.77 12.71 -8.26
CA SER A 7 18.92 13.49 -7.32
C SER A 7 19.11 13.00 -5.88
N GLY A 8 20.22 12.31 -5.61
CA GLY A 8 20.54 11.66 -4.36
C GLY A 8 20.28 12.50 -3.12
N ASP A 9 19.38 12.02 -2.27
CA ASP A 9 19.40 12.35 -0.86
C ASP A 9 19.53 11.05 -0.03
N ARG A 10 20.78 10.57 0.01
CA ARG A 10 21.20 9.42 0.81
C ARG A 10 21.04 9.63 2.32
N VAL A 11 21.04 10.89 2.76
CA VAL A 11 20.94 11.26 4.17
C VAL A 11 19.49 11.20 4.64
N ALA A 12 18.54 11.53 3.75
CA ALA A 12 17.11 11.37 4.01
C ALA A 12 16.68 9.91 4.22
N LEU A 13 17.31 8.96 3.51
CA LEU A 13 17.03 7.53 3.59
C LEU A 13 17.52 6.88 4.90
N GLU A 14 18.75 7.19 5.33
CA GLU A 14 19.26 6.75 6.64
C GLU A 14 18.45 7.32 7.82
N THR A 15 17.88 8.51 7.66
CA THR A 15 17.04 9.16 8.70
C THR A 15 15.63 8.57 8.77
N ALA A 16 15.21 7.83 7.74
CA ALA A 16 13.89 7.21 7.60
C ALA A 16 13.84 5.72 7.97
N GLY A 17 14.95 5.13 8.44
CA GLY A 17 15.02 3.72 8.86
C GLY A 17 15.15 2.70 7.72
N LEU A 18 14.97 3.11 6.47
CA LEU A 18 15.03 2.25 5.29
C LEU A 18 16.28 2.52 4.45
N ASN A 19 17.10 1.48 4.24
CA ASN A 19 18.27 1.57 3.38
C ASN A 19 17.91 1.22 1.93
N TYR A 20 17.71 2.25 1.11
CA TYR A 20 17.45 2.14 -0.33
C TYR A 20 18.55 1.38 -1.09
N ASP A 21 19.82 1.55 -0.72
CA ASP A 21 20.94 0.81 -1.31
C ASP A 21 20.89 -0.68 -0.88
N ALA A 22 20.33 -1.02 0.28
CA ALA A 22 20.09 -2.40 0.70
C ALA A 22 18.87 -3.04 0.00
N LEU A 23 17.81 -2.27 -0.24
CA LEU A 23 16.65 -2.69 -1.03
C LEU A 23 17.05 -2.95 -2.49
N LEU A 24 17.81 -2.03 -3.10
CA LEU A 24 18.41 -2.24 -4.42
C LEU A 24 19.44 -3.38 -4.44
N ALA A 25 20.16 -3.62 -3.35
CA ALA A 25 21.14 -4.71 -3.24
C ALA A 25 20.51 -6.11 -3.03
N LEU A 26 19.23 -6.21 -2.67
CA LEU A 26 18.51 -7.50 -2.65
C LEU A 26 18.40 -8.11 -4.06
N GLY A 27 18.49 -7.28 -5.10
CA GLY A 27 18.59 -7.71 -6.50
C GLY A 27 17.31 -8.33 -7.08
N ASP A 28 16.24 -8.40 -6.28
CA ASP A 28 14.95 -8.95 -6.67
C ASP A 28 13.80 -8.10 -6.12
N VAL A 29 12.88 -7.73 -7.00
CA VAL A 29 11.76 -6.81 -6.80
C VAL A 29 10.71 -7.36 -5.82
N VAL A 30 10.57 -8.68 -5.71
CA VAL A 30 9.70 -9.33 -4.72
C VAL A 30 10.23 -9.07 -3.31
N SER A 31 11.54 -9.22 -3.10
CA SER A 31 12.17 -8.95 -1.80
C SER A 31 12.04 -7.48 -1.38
N ILE A 32 12.08 -6.56 -2.35
CA ILE A 32 11.83 -5.13 -2.13
C ILE A 32 10.37 -4.90 -1.71
N GLY A 33 9.41 -5.50 -2.42
CA GLY A 33 8.00 -5.40 -2.09
C GLY A 33 7.67 -5.95 -0.71
N THR A 34 8.21 -7.12 -0.33
CA THR A 34 8.01 -7.68 1.01
C THR A 34 8.50 -6.73 2.10
N LYS A 35 9.67 -6.12 1.92
CA LYS A 35 10.22 -5.19 2.92
C LYS A 35 9.42 -3.90 3.06
N ILE A 36 8.93 -3.36 1.95
CA ILE A 36 8.07 -2.16 1.94
C ILE A 36 6.77 -2.43 2.70
N VAL A 37 6.17 -3.59 2.48
CA VAL A 37 4.91 -3.98 3.11
C VAL A 37 5.11 -4.29 4.60
N GLU A 38 6.19 -5.00 4.96
CA GLU A 38 6.56 -5.23 6.37
C GLU A 38 6.72 -3.91 7.14
N ALA A 39 7.42 -2.93 6.57
CA ALA A 39 7.59 -1.62 7.19
C ALA A 39 6.28 -0.84 7.36
N ALA A 40 5.35 -0.98 6.41
CA ALA A 40 4.01 -0.40 6.52
C ALA A 40 3.18 -1.03 7.67
N PHE A 41 3.46 -2.29 8.03
CA PHE A 41 2.80 -2.97 9.15
C PHE A 41 3.48 -2.70 10.49
N GLU A 42 4.82 -2.65 10.55
CA GLU A 42 5.57 -2.40 11.79
C GLU A 42 5.25 -1.02 12.41
N THR A 43 4.87 -0.04 11.60
CA THR A 43 4.46 1.29 12.07
C THR A 43 3.05 1.34 12.65
N ARG A 44 2.19 0.34 12.38
CA ARG A 44 0.82 0.22 12.91
C ARG A 44 0.76 -0.52 14.26
N ALA A 45 1.76 -0.35 15.13
CA ALA A 45 1.98 -1.12 16.37
C ALA A 45 0.83 -1.15 17.42
N ASP A 46 -0.35 -0.61 17.12
CA ASP A 46 -1.55 -0.67 17.97
C ASP A 46 -2.79 -1.26 17.22
N SER A 47 -2.64 -1.73 15.97
CA SER A 47 -3.75 -2.33 15.22
C SER A 47 -3.75 -3.86 15.36
N THR A 48 -4.86 -4.40 15.87
CA THR A 48 -5.18 -5.84 15.99
C THR A 48 -5.44 -6.53 14.64
N ILE A 49 -4.78 -6.09 13.56
CA ILE A 49 -4.82 -6.78 12.27
C ILE A 49 -4.04 -8.08 12.46
N GLU A 50 -4.75 -9.20 12.46
CA GLU A 50 -4.18 -10.50 12.76
C GLU A 50 -3.04 -10.80 11.76
N ASP A 51 -1.97 -11.48 12.21
CA ASP A 51 -0.85 -11.91 11.36
C ASP A 51 -1.30 -12.65 10.07
N ALA A 52 -2.54 -13.15 10.02
CA ALA A 52 -3.14 -13.72 8.82
C ALA A 52 -3.51 -12.67 7.75
N GLU A 53 -4.15 -11.55 8.12
CA GLU A 53 -4.55 -10.48 7.19
C GLU A 53 -3.32 -9.78 6.62
N ASN A 54 -2.29 -9.54 7.45
CA ASN A 54 -1.01 -8.98 6.99
C ASN A 54 -0.33 -9.90 5.95
N ARG A 55 -0.40 -11.22 6.13
CA ARG A 55 0.15 -12.19 5.18
C ARG A 55 -0.62 -12.25 3.88
N GLU A 56 -1.94 -12.06 3.91
CA GLU A 56 -2.78 -12.00 2.71
C GLU A 56 -2.45 -10.77 1.88
N ILE A 57 -2.34 -9.59 2.52
CA ILE A 57 -1.93 -8.35 1.84
C ILE A 57 -0.54 -8.47 1.21
N VAL A 58 0.43 -9.06 1.93
CA VAL A 58 1.77 -9.33 1.37
C VAL A 58 1.67 -10.24 0.14
N ALA A 59 0.88 -11.31 0.22
CA ALA A 59 0.71 -12.24 -0.89
C ALA A 59 0.10 -11.54 -2.12
N ASP A 60 -0.92 -10.71 -1.93
CA ASP A 60 -1.58 -9.97 -3.01
C ASP A 60 -0.63 -9.01 -3.73
N ILE A 61 0.20 -8.29 -2.97
CA ILE A 61 1.19 -7.37 -3.55
C ILE A 61 2.29 -8.13 -4.28
N VAL A 62 2.76 -9.25 -3.72
CA VAL A 62 3.74 -10.12 -4.39
C VAL A 62 3.16 -10.71 -5.67
N THR A 63 1.92 -11.18 -5.65
CA THR A 63 1.24 -11.67 -6.85
C THR A 63 1.11 -10.57 -7.90
N TRP A 64 0.74 -9.36 -7.50
CA TRP A 64 0.67 -8.21 -8.41
C TRP A 64 2.04 -7.87 -9.04
N ILE A 65 3.14 -7.96 -8.28
CA ILE A 65 4.51 -7.80 -8.81
C ILE A 65 4.82 -8.89 -9.84
N LEU A 66 4.48 -10.15 -9.54
CA LEU A 66 4.76 -11.30 -10.40
C LEU A 66 3.90 -11.34 -11.67
N ASP A 67 2.72 -10.71 -11.66
CA ASP A 67 1.86 -10.58 -12.83
C ASP A 67 2.44 -9.63 -13.88
N HIS A 68 3.44 -8.81 -13.52
CA HIS A 68 4.17 -7.98 -14.48
C HIS A 68 5.21 -8.81 -15.25
N PRO A 69 5.30 -8.66 -16.59
CA PRO A 69 6.37 -9.29 -17.34
C PRO A 69 7.73 -8.76 -16.86
N GLU A 70 8.76 -9.60 -16.89
CA GLU A 70 10.09 -9.28 -16.35
C GLU A 70 10.67 -7.94 -16.87
N ALA A 71 10.40 -7.62 -18.13
CA ALA A 71 10.85 -6.37 -18.76
C ALA A 71 10.08 -5.10 -18.32
N GLN A 72 9.00 -5.25 -17.56
CA GLN A 72 8.10 -4.17 -17.11
C GLN A 72 7.75 -4.36 -15.63
N GLN A 73 8.69 -4.89 -14.84
CA GLN A 73 8.53 -4.99 -13.40
C GLN A 73 8.24 -3.60 -12.80
N PRO A 74 7.33 -3.51 -11.83
CA PRO A 74 6.96 -2.24 -11.23
C PRO A 74 8.16 -1.63 -10.50
N THR A 75 8.27 -0.32 -10.60
CA THR A 75 9.24 0.47 -9.87
C THR A 75 8.94 0.42 -8.36
N PRO A 76 9.94 0.70 -7.49
CA PRO A 76 9.71 0.78 -6.06
C PRO A 76 8.60 1.77 -5.66
N GLU A 77 8.46 2.88 -6.40
CA GLU A 77 7.38 3.83 -6.16
C GLU A 77 6.00 3.24 -6.45
N GLU A 78 5.86 2.52 -7.58
CA GLU A 78 4.60 1.84 -7.93
C GLU A 78 4.24 0.76 -6.90
N ILE A 79 5.24 0.05 -6.37
CA ILE A 79 5.05 -0.93 -5.30
C ILE A 79 4.56 -0.25 -4.01
N VAL A 80 5.15 0.90 -3.63
CA VAL A 80 4.68 1.67 -2.46
C VAL A 80 3.24 2.12 -2.66
N ARG A 81 2.88 2.68 -3.82
CA ARG A 81 1.51 3.11 -4.11
C ARG A 81 0.54 1.94 -4.06
N LYS A 82 0.91 0.80 -4.66
CA LYS A 82 0.09 -0.41 -4.60
C LYS A 82 -0.08 -0.93 -3.17
N SER A 83 0.95 -0.81 -2.35
CA SER A 83 0.88 -1.19 -0.93
C SER A 83 -0.11 -0.32 -0.17
N ILE A 84 -0.03 1.00 -0.35
CA ILE A 84 -0.96 1.96 0.26
C ILE A 84 -2.40 1.67 -0.18
N GLU A 85 -2.63 1.51 -1.49
CA GLU A 85 -3.93 1.15 -2.06
C GLU A 85 -4.50 -0.12 -1.43
N THR A 86 -3.72 -1.21 -1.42
CA THR A 86 -4.17 -2.53 -1.00
C THR A 86 -4.54 -2.52 0.49
N ILE A 87 -3.70 -1.89 1.33
CA ILE A 87 -3.93 -1.80 2.78
C ILE A 87 -5.18 -0.96 3.10
N ILE A 88 -5.36 0.17 2.41
CA ILE A 88 -6.55 1.02 2.60
C ILE A 88 -7.81 0.25 2.18
N ALA A 89 -7.80 -0.33 0.98
CA ALA A 89 -8.95 -1.06 0.45
C ALA A 89 -9.37 -2.21 1.37
N ASP A 90 -8.40 -3.03 1.81
CA ASP A 90 -8.66 -4.16 2.69
C ASP A 90 -9.25 -3.71 4.03
N THR A 91 -8.62 -2.71 4.68
CA THR A 91 -9.10 -2.20 5.97
C THR A 91 -10.53 -1.65 5.85
N VAL A 92 -10.81 -0.85 4.82
CA VAL A 92 -12.13 -0.23 4.61
C VAL A 92 -13.18 -1.29 4.24
N LEU A 93 -12.82 -2.30 3.45
CA LEU A 93 -13.70 -3.43 3.13
C LEU A 93 -14.06 -4.24 4.38
N THR A 94 -13.09 -4.46 5.27
CA THR A 94 -13.30 -5.16 6.54
C THR A 94 -14.26 -4.36 7.44
N GLU A 95 -14.05 -3.05 7.58
CA GLU A 95 -14.93 -2.16 8.36
C GLU A 95 -16.34 -2.03 7.75
N ALA A 96 -16.45 -1.88 6.43
CA ALA A 96 -17.73 -1.81 5.72
C ALA A 96 -18.39 -3.19 5.54
N GLY A 97 -17.70 -4.27 5.90
CA GLY A 97 -18.06 -5.64 5.55
C GLY A 97 -19.45 -6.05 6.03
N ASP A 98 -19.84 -5.67 7.26
CA ASP A 98 -21.17 -5.98 7.78
C ASP A 98 -22.28 -5.30 6.99
N ARG A 99 -22.08 -4.04 6.59
CA ARG A 99 -23.03 -3.29 5.78
C ARG A 99 -23.14 -3.87 4.38
N ILE A 100 -22.01 -4.18 3.74
CA ILE A 100 -21.98 -4.82 2.42
C ILE A 100 -22.70 -6.16 2.49
N ARG A 101 -22.45 -6.98 3.53
CA ARG A 101 -23.12 -8.28 3.73
C ARG A 101 -24.64 -8.17 3.90
N GLN A 102 -25.16 -7.06 4.42
CA GLN A 102 -26.59 -6.82 4.56
C GLN A 102 -27.30 -6.50 3.22
N GLU A 103 -26.56 -6.08 2.19
CA GLU A 103 -27.13 -5.85 0.86
C GLU A 103 -27.52 -7.17 0.17
N ARG A 104 -28.80 -7.28 -0.19
CA ARG A 104 -29.39 -8.52 -0.74
C ARG A 104 -28.93 -8.78 -2.17
N SER A 105 -28.69 -7.72 -2.95
CA SER A 105 -28.23 -7.85 -4.32
C SER A 105 -26.74 -8.16 -4.37
N ARG A 106 -26.39 -9.31 -4.96
CA ARG A 106 -24.99 -9.68 -5.21
C ARG A 106 -24.30 -8.67 -6.13
N GLU A 107 -25.02 -8.11 -7.09
CA GLU A 107 -24.48 -7.10 -8.01
C GLU A 107 -24.12 -5.82 -7.26
N LYS A 108 -25.01 -5.36 -6.37
CA LYS A 108 -24.76 -4.16 -5.56
C LYS A 108 -23.62 -4.37 -4.55
N ARG A 109 -23.51 -5.56 -3.98
CA ARG A 109 -22.35 -5.91 -3.12
C ARG A 109 -21.03 -5.78 -3.88
N ARG A 110 -20.96 -6.39 -5.06
CA ARG A 110 -19.78 -6.30 -5.93
C ARG A 110 -19.47 -4.88 -6.36
N ALA A 111 -20.50 -4.09 -6.69
CA ALA A 111 -20.33 -2.69 -7.05
C ALA A 111 -19.74 -1.88 -5.89
N ALA A 112 -20.25 -2.06 -4.66
CA ALA A 112 -19.70 -1.39 -3.47
C ALA A 112 -18.25 -1.81 -3.18
N GLU A 113 -17.95 -3.11 -3.29
CA GLU A 113 -16.58 -3.60 -3.11
C GLU A 113 -15.61 -3.05 -4.19
N LEU A 114 -16.09 -2.86 -5.42
CA LEU A 114 -15.30 -2.27 -6.49
C LEU A 114 -15.08 -0.78 -6.25
N GLU A 115 -16.12 -0.05 -5.87
CA GLU A 115 -16.07 1.39 -5.58
C GLU A 115 -15.06 1.71 -4.46
N ILE A 116 -14.99 0.87 -3.41
CA ILE A 116 -13.98 1.01 -2.35
C ILE A 116 -12.56 0.82 -2.90
N ARG A 117 -12.34 -0.20 -3.75
CA ARG A 117 -11.02 -0.46 -4.36
C ARG A 117 -10.60 0.68 -5.30
N GLU A 118 -11.51 1.15 -6.15
CA GLU A 118 -11.27 2.29 -7.04
C GLU A 118 -10.96 3.57 -6.26
N ALA A 119 -11.69 3.82 -5.16
CA ALA A 119 -11.43 4.97 -4.30
C ALA A 119 -10.05 4.89 -3.62
N ALA A 120 -9.64 3.70 -3.16
CA ALA A 120 -8.31 3.47 -2.61
C ALA A 120 -7.19 3.66 -3.63
N GLU A 121 -7.39 3.20 -4.87
CA GLU A 121 -6.45 3.42 -5.98
C GLU A 121 -6.29 4.90 -6.29
N VAL A 122 -7.41 5.61 -6.43
CA VAL A 122 -7.42 7.06 -6.66
C VAL A 122 -6.71 7.80 -5.52
N TYR A 123 -6.97 7.42 -4.26
CA TYR A 123 -6.28 7.99 -3.12
C TYR A 123 -4.76 7.76 -3.21
N ALA A 124 -4.33 6.51 -3.38
CA ALA A 124 -2.91 6.14 -3.46
C ALA A 124 -2.17 6.84 -4.62
N SER A 125 -2.85 7.10 -5.73
CA SER A 125 -2.31 7.84 -6.87
C SER A 125 -1.99 9.32 -6.55
N GLN A 126 -2.70 9.90 -5.58
CA GLN A 126 -2.56 11.31 -5.19
C GLN A 126 -1.58 11.51 -4.04
N VAL A 127 -1.17 10.45 -3.36
CA VAL A 127 -0.21 10.54 -2.26
C VAL A 127 1.09 11.14 -2.78
N THR A 128 1.49 12.26 -2.18
CA THR A 128 2.78 12.88 -2.46
C THR A 128 3.85 12.13 -1.68
N LEU A 129 4.57 11.27 -2.39
CA LEU A 129 5.76 10.62 -1.87
C LEU A 129 6.93 11.57 -2.16
N THR A 130 7.68 11.95 -1.13
CA THR A 130 8.86 12.81 -1.35
C THR A 130 9.86 12.09 -2.28
N ASN A 131 10.65 12.86 -3.04
CA ASN A 131 11.59 12.38 -4.07
C ASN A 131 12.66 11.38 -3.58
N THR A 132 12.62 11.02 -2.30
CA THR A 132 13.51 10.08 -1.61
C THR A 132 12.89 8.70 -1.39
N GLY A 133 11.68 8.47 -1.93
CA GLY A 133 10.86 7.32 -1.56
C GLY A 133 10.08 7.63 -0.27
N ALA A 134 8.86 7.10 -0.19
CA ALA A 134 8.04 7.27 1.00
C ALA A 134 8.77 6.70 2.21
N SER A 135 9.11 7.54 3.18
CA SER A 135 9.51 7.06 4.49
C SER A 135 8.38 6.22 5.08
N GLU A 136 8.72 5.28 5.97
CA GLU A 136 7.73 4.46 6.69
C GLU A 136 6.63 5.31 7.33
N ARG A 137 7.00 6.51 7.80
CA ARG A 137 6.07 7.49 8.38
C ARG A 137 5.14 8.12 7.34
N GLU A 138 5.63 8.44 6.14
CA GLU A 138 4.80 8.97 5.06
C GLU A 138 3.83 7.91 4.55
N MET A 139 4.28 6.65 4.45
CA MET A 139 3.41 5.52 4.13
C MET A 139 2.34 5.32 5.19
N ALA A 140 2.73 5.26 6.47
CA ALA A 140 1.80 5.11 7.58
C ALA A 140 0.77 6.24 7.61
N ALA A 141 1.22 7.49 7.45
CA ALA A 141 0.33 8.66 7.42
C ALA A 141 -0.62 8.62 6.22
N ALA A 142 -0.17 8.18 5.05
CA ALA A 142 -1.02 8.02 3.87
C ALA A 142 -2.07 6.92 4.08
N ILE A 143 -1.66 5.78 4.64
CA ILE A 143 -2.56 4.66 4.96
C ILE A 143 -3.61 5.10 5.99
N GLU A 144 -3.20 5.69 7.11
CA GLU A 144 -4.13 6.17 8.15
C GLU A 144 -5.06 7.26 7.64
N GLY A 145 -4.55 8.16 6.78
CA GLY A 145 -5.33 9.20 6.13
C GLY A 145 -6.40 8.61 5.22
N GLY A 146 -6.03 7.68 4.36
CA GLY A 146 -6.95 7.04 3.42
C GLY A 146 -7.99 6.15 4.11
N ILE A 147 -7.60 5.39 5.13
CA ILE A 147 -8.54 4.61 5.96
C ILE A 147 -9.57 5.53 6.59
N ARG A 148 -9.14 6.66 7.17
CA ARG A 148 -10.05 7.61 7.80
C ARG A 148 -11.02 8.22 6.79
N GLU A 149 -10.50 8.72 5.67
CA GLU A 149 -11.30 9.40 4.66
C GLU A 149 -12.31 8.45 3.99
N LEU A 150 -11.84 7.29 3.53
CA LEU A 150 -12.73 6.29 2.91
C LEU A 150 -13.64 5.62 3.95
N GLY A 151 -13.18 5.45 5.19
CA GLY A 151 -14.01 4.98 6.30
C GLY A 151 -15.17 5.92 6.61
N GLU A 152 -14.96 7.24 6.54
CA GLU A 152 -16.06 8.22 6.67
C GLU A 152 -17.08 8.11 5.52
N ILE A 153 -16.61 7.85 4.29
CA ILE A 153 -17.46 7.70 3.11
C ILE A 153 -18.26 6.40 3.14
N PHE A 154 -17.61 5.28 3.48
CA PHE A 154 -18.16 3.92 3.30
C PHE A 154 -18.54 3.21 4.60
N GLY A 155 -17.88 3.51 5.71
CA GLY A 155 -18.09 2.89 7.03
C GLY A 155 -19.38 3.34 7.71
N GLY A 156 -19.93 4.49 7.33
CA GLY A 156 -21.16 5.04 7.89
C GLY A 156 -20.94 5.59 9.30
N GLN A 157 -21.41 6.82 9.53
CA GLN A 157 -21.35 7.45 10.85
C GLN A 157 -21.97 6.53 11.92
N LYS A 158 -21.21 6.28 13.00
CA LYS A 158 -21.72 5.69 14.25
C LYS A 158 -22.88 6.50 14.82
#